data_AF-A0A2M7PK19-F1
#
_entry.id   AF-A0A2M7PK19-F1
#
_cell.length_a   1.000
_cell.length_b   1.000
_cell.length_c   1.000
_cell.angle_alpha   90.00
_cell.angle_beta   90.00
_cell.angle_gamma   90.00
#
_symmetry.space_group_name_H-M   'P 1'
#
loop_
_entity.id
_entity.type
_entity.pdbx_description
1 polymer ?
#
loop_
_entity_poly.entity_id
_entity_poly.type
_entity_poly.pdbx_seq_one_letter_code
_entity_poly.pdbx_strand_id
1 'polypeptide(L)'
;MMTACQQNAQKSAQSENDAAVITQQDKDLLAQAQLFFKPLPAAAENPDNMITEAKVKLGKHLYFDNRLSKDGNQSCNSCHNLNTYGVDNLPT
;
A
#
# COMPACT_ATOMS: atom_id res chain seq x y z
N MET A 1 2.82 -35.06 -38.08
CA MET A 1 1.75 -34.93 -37.08
C MET A 1 1.88 -33.56 -36.43
N MET A 2 1.33 -32.53 -37.09
CA MET A 2 1.42 -31.13 -36.66
C MET A 2 0.03 -30.67 -36.19
N THR A 3 -0.23 -30.66 -34.88
CA THR A 3 -1.40 -29.96 -34.33
C THR A 3 -1.19 -29.63 -32.86
N ALA A 4 -0.68 -28.43 -32.56
CA ALA A 4 -0.78 -27.82 -31.23
C ALA A 4 -0.37 -26.34 -31.26
N CYS A 5 -1.15 -25.49 -31.94
CA CYS A 5 -1.04 -24.03 -31.79
C CYS A 5 -2.38 -23.34 -32.06
N GLN A 6 -3.49 -23.91 -31.56
CA GLN A 6 -4.84 -23.49 -31.94
C GLN A 6 -5.73 -23.21 -30.73
N GLN A 7 -5.20 -22.45 -29.76
CA GLN A 7 -5.97 -21.91 -28.65
C GLN A 7 -5.73 -20.42 -28.38
N ASN A 8 -4.94 -19.72 -29.21
CA ASN A 8 -4.64 -18.30 -28.96
C ASN A 8 -5.28 -17.32 -29.95
N ALA A 9 -6.31 -17.74 -30.69
CA ALA A 9 -6.98 -16.92 -31.70
C ALA A 9 -8.17 -16.10 -31.18
N GLN A 10 -8.48 -16.13 -29.88
CA GLN A 10 -9.65 -15.41 -29.32
C GLN A 10 -9.33 -14.23 -28.39
N LYS A 11 -8.07 -13.79 -28.27
CA LYS A 11 -7.70 -12.68 -27.36
C LYS A 11 -7.06 -11.47 -28.05
N SER A 12 -7.58 -11.08 -29.22
CA SER A 12 -7.10 -9.88 -29.91
C SER A 12 -8.20 -9.10 -30.66
N ALA A 13 -9.44 -9.13 -30.17
CA ALA A 13 -10.51 -8.30 -30.72
C ALA A 13 -11.57 -7.98 -29.66
N GLN A 14 -11.26 -7.15 -28.67
CA GLN A 14 -12.29 -6.34 -28.00
C GLN A 14 -11.79 -4.90 -27.85
N SER A 15 -12.44 -4.08 -28.67
CA SER A 15 -12.26 -2.67 -28.98
C SER A 15 -12.44 -1.75 -27.78
N GLU A 16 -11.80 -0.59 -27.89
CA GLU A 16 -12.05 0.63 -27.14
C GLU A 16 -13.53 1.04 -27.13
N ASN A 17 -13.96 1.63 -26.01
CA ASN A 17 -15.31 2.06 -25.58
C ASN A 17 -16.26 0.98 -25.05
N ASP A 18 -16.13 0.62 -23.77
CA ASP A 18 -17.22 0.06 -22.96
C ASP A 18 -16.99 0.40 -21.49
N ALA A 19 -18.02 0.91 -20.80
CA ALA A 19 -18.00 0.94 -19.33
C ALA A 19 -17.72 -0.48 -18.85
N ALA A 20 -16.69 -0.67 -18.02
CA ALA A 20 -16.16 -1.98 -17.69
C ALA A 20 -17.27 -2.95 -17.24
N VAL A 21 -17.68 -3.86 -18.12
CA VAL A 21 -18.63 -4.90 -17.80
C VAL A 21 -17.90 -5.89 -16.90
N ILE A 22 -18.16 -5.83 -15.59
CA ILE A 22 -17.60 -6.75 -14.60
C ILE A 22 -18.08 -8.17 -14.90
N THR A 23 -17.17 -9.02 -15.34
CA THR A 23 -17.45 -10.40 -15.74
C THR A 23 -17.57 -11.32 -14.52
N GLN A 24 -18.05 -12.55 -14.72
CA GLN A 24 -18.05 -13.55 -13.65
C GLN A 24 -16.63 -13.89 -13.18
N GLN A 25 -15.67 -13.92 -14.11
CA GLN A 25 -14.27 -14.17 -13.79
C GLN A 25 -13.69 -13.08 -12.87
N ASP A 26 -14.07 -11.81 -13.07
CA ASP A 26 -13.66 -10.71 -12.20
C ASP A 26 -14.21 -10.86 -10.78
N LYS A 27 -15.46 -11.32 -10.65
CA LYS A 27 -16.10 -11.60 -9.36
C LYS A 27 -15.42 -12.76 -8.63
N ASP A 28 -15.09 -13.83 -9.36
CA ASP A 28 -14.43 -15.00 -8.80
C ASP A 28 -13.01 -14.64 -8.33
N LEU A 29 -12.28 -13.83 -9.09
CA LEU A 29 -10.96 -13.33 -8.71
C LEU A 29 -11.02 -12.43 -7.47
N LEU A 30 -12.01 -11.54 -7.39
CA LEU A 30 -12.23 -10.70 -6.20
C LEU A 30 -12.54 -11.56 -4.97
N ALA A 31 -13.42 -12.55 -5.12
CA ALA A 31 -13.77 -13.48 -4.04
C ALA A 31 -12.53 -14.24 -3.56
N GLN A 32 -11.68 -14.70 -4.48
CA GLN A 32 -10.41 -15.33 -4.14
C GLN A 32 -9.47 -14.37 -3.40
N ALA A 33 -9.32 -13.12 -3.88
CA ALA A 33 -8.46 -12.12 -3.24
C ALA A 33 -8.89 -11.81 -1.80
N GLN A 34 -10.20 -11.74 -1.54
CA GLN A 34 -10.76 -11.46 -0.22
C GLN A 34 -10.51 -12.58 0.81
N LEU A 35 -10.12 -13.79 0.37
CA LEU A 35 -9.67 -14.86 1.27
C LEU A 35 -8.27 -14.59 1.83
N PHE A 36 -7.42 -13.87 1.09
CA PHE A 36 -6.01 -13.63 1.45
C PHE A 36 -5.77 -12.20 1.95
N PHE A 37 -6.45 -11.23 1.36
CA PHE A 37 -6.24 -9.81 1.63
C PHE A 37 -7.43 -9.22 2.37
N LYS A 38 -7.13 -8.24 3.23
CA LYS A 38 -8.13 -7.44 3.93
C LYS A 38 -7.87 -5.97 3.66
N PRO A 39 -8.92 -5.13 3.64
CA PRO A 39 -8.73 -3.68 3.63
C PRO A 39 -7.98 -3.25 4.90
N LEU A 40 -7.26 -2.13 4.80
CA LEU A 40 -6.67 -1.51 5.98
C LEU A 40 -7.77 -1.07 6.95
N PRO A 41 -7.59 -1.27 8.26
CA PRO A 41 -8.50 -0.70 9.26
C PRO A 41 -8.43 0.84 9.23
N ALA A 42 -9.50 1.50 9.67
CA ALA A 42 -9.53 2.96 9.73
C ALA A 42 -8.49 3.55 10.71
N ALA A 43 -8.12 2.80 11.75
CA ALA A 43 -7.12 3.18 12.73
C ALA A 43 -6.31 1.96 13.20
N ALA A 44 -5.07 2.21 13.60
CA ALA A 44 -4.20 1.21 14.24
C ALA A 44 -4.39 1.25 15.76
N GLU A 45 -5.53 0.77 16.23
CA GLU A 45 -5.85 0.78 17.66
C GLU A 45 -4.91 -0.11 18.48
N ASN A 46 -4.51 0.36 19.65
CA ASN A 46 -3.73 -0.39 20.63
C ASN A 46 -4.32 -0.13 22.03
N PRO A 47 -4.80 -1.17 22.76
CA PRO A 47 -5.39 -0.98 24.08
C PRO A 47 -4.39 -0.45 25.11
N ASP A 48 -3.11 -0.79 24.98
CA ASP A 48 -2.04 -0.32 25.88
C ASP A 48 -1.59 1.12 25.54
N ASN A 49 -1.93 1.60 24.34
CA ASN A 49 -1.62 2.96 23.91
C ASN A 49 -2.78 3.56 23.11
N MET A 50 -3.82 3.97 23.83
CA MET A 50 -4.98 4.64 23.23
C MET A 50 -4.55 5.88 22.44
N ILE A 51 -5.08 5.99 21.23
CA ILE A 51 -4.89 7.15 20.34
C ILE A 51 -5.70 8.32 20.91
N THR A 52 -5.02 9.44 21.14
CA THR A 52 -5.65 10.72 21.49
C THR A 52 -5.07 11.81 20.61
N GLU A 53 -5.85 12.85 20.32
CA GLU A 53 -5.38 13.96 19.49
C GLU A 53 -4.10 14.60 20.05
N ALA A 54 -4.02 14.75 21.38
CA ALA A 54 -2.84 15.28 22.05
C ALA A 54 -1.59 14.42 21.81
N LYS A 55 -1.71 13.09 21.93
CA LYS A 55 -0.59 12.16 21.65
C LYS A 55 -0.19 12.19 20.17
N VAL A 56 -1.15 12.26 19.24
CA VAL A 56 -0.87 12.34 17.80
C VAL A 56 -0.12 13.64 17.47
N LYS A 57 -0.57 14.77 18.00
CA LYS A 57 0.10 16.07 17.81
C LYS A 57 1.52 16.06 18.38
N LEU A 58 1.68 15.53 19.60
CA LEU A 58 2.99 15.41 20.24
C LEU A 58 3.91 14.48 19.42
N GLY A 59 3.44 13.29 19.06
CA GLY A 59 4.20 12.32 18.26
C GLY A 59 4.63 12.91 16.92
N LYS A 60 3.74 13.63 16.23
CA LYS A 60 4.08 14.36 15.00
C LYS A 60 5.20 15.37 15.25
N HIS A 61 5.16 16.15 16.33
CA HIS A 61 6.24 17.10 16.64
C HIS A 61 7.57 16.37 16.85
N LEU A 62 7.57 15.32 17.67
CA LEU A 62 8.77 14.53 18.00
C LEU A 62 9.36 13.83 16.76
N TYR A 63 8.52 13.40 15.81
CA TYR A 63 8.95 12.74 14.57
C TYR A 63 9.93 13.57 13.73
N PHE A 64 9.80 14.91 13.79
CA PHE A 64 10.65 15.87 13.08
C PHE A 64 11.66 16.57 13.99
N ASP A 65 11.76 16.21 15.27
CA ASP A 65 12.61 16.91 16.23
C ASP A 65 14.04 16.35 16.24
N ASN A 66 14.96 17.09 15.63
CA ASN A 66 16.37 16.70 15.59
C ASN A 66 17.06 16.80 16.96
N ARG A 67 16.51 17.53 17.94
CA ARG A 67 17.11 17.69 19.27
C ARG A 67 17.12 16.39 20.07
N LEU A 68 16.38 15.38 19.61
CA LEU A 68 16.39 14.04 20.19
C LEU A 68 17.66 13.26 19.83
N SER A 69 18.39 13.62 18.76
CA SER A 69 19.67 13.00 18.44
C SER A 69 20.81 13.65 19.21
N LYS A 70 21.86 12.88 19.48
CA LYS A 70 23.06 13.34 20.19
C LYS A 70 23.70 14.57 19.54
N ASP A 71 23.77 14.57 18.22
CA ASP A 71 24.45 15.61 17.44
C ASP A 71 23.48 16.69 16.91
N GLY A 72 22.18 16.59 17.22
CA GLY A 72 21.17 17.60 16.87
C GLY A 72 20.83 17.68 15.37
N ASN A 73 21.19 16.67 14.57
CA ASN A 73 21.05 16.67 13.12
C ASN A 73 20.14 15.55 12.56
N GLN A 74 19.66 14.61 13.39
CA GLN A 74 18.84 13.47 12.96
C GLN A 74 17.50 13.43 13.69
N SER A 75 16.43 13.09 12.96
CA SER A 75 15.11 12.75 13.52
C SER A 75 14.60 11.46 12.92
N CYS A 76 13.40 11.00 13.31
CA CYS A 76 12.75 9.86 12.68
C CYS A 76 12.58 10.10 11.17
N ASN A 77 12.21 11.33 10.78
CA ASN A 77 12.02 11.70 9.38
C ASN A 77 13.31 11.68 8.54
N SER A 78 14.51 11.66 9.15
CA SER A 78 15.77 11.59 8.40
C SER A 78 15.89 10.28 7.60
N CYS A 79 15.43 9.15 8.17
CA CYS A 79 15.45 7.83 7.50
C CYS A 79 14.04 7.38 7.07
N HIS A 80 13.01 7.73 7.83
CA HIS A 80 11.61 7.44 7.47
C HIS A 80 10.94 8.66 6.82
N ASN A 81 11.53 9.19 5.76
CA ASN A 81 11.07 10.44 5.17
C ASN A 81 9.68 10.29 4.54
N LEU A 82 8.71 11.07 5.03
CA LEU A 82 7.31 10.99 4.58
C LEU A 82 7.11 11.48 3.13
N ASN A 83 8.03 12.31 2.61
CA ASN A 83 8.02 12.73 1.21
C ASN A 83 8.53 11.63 0.26
N THR A 84 9.15 10.59 0.81
CA THR A 84 9.65 9.41 0.08
C THR A 84 9.05 8.13 0.62
N TYR A 85 7.78 8.18 1.01
CA TYR A 85 6.96 7.03 1.42
C TYR A 85 7.46 6.30 2.68
N GLY A 86 8.16 6.99 3.57
CA GLY A 86 8.60 6.45 4.86
C GLY A 86 9.92 5.69 4.82
N VAL A 87 10.72 5.87 3.76
CA VAL A 87 12.05 5.27 3.58
C VAL A 87 13.05 6.26 3.00
N ASP A 88 14.34 6.00 3.13
CA ASP A 88 15.43 6.86 2.63
C ASP A 88 15.91 6.50 1.21
N ASN A 89 15.52 5.32 0.70
CA ASN A 89 15.95 4.77 -0.59
C ASN A 89 17.47 4.59 -0.71
N LEU A 90 18.16 4.38 0.42
CA LEU A 90 19.57 4.05 0.44
C LEU A 90 19.77 2.51 0.50
N PRO A 91 20.92 2.00 0.06
CA PRO A 91 21.26 0.59 0.24
C PRO A 91 21.28 0.19 1.72
N THR A 92 20.80 -1.01 2.01
CA THR A 92 20.87 -1.67 3.33
C THR A 92 22.16 -2.46 3.49
#